data_AF-A0A2A4V139-F1
#
_entry.id   AF-A0A2A4V139-F1
#
_cell.length_a   1.000
_cell.length_b   1.000
_cell.length_c   1.000
_cell.angle_alpha   90.00
_cell.angle_beta   90.00
_cell.angle_gamma   90.00
#
_symmetry.space_group_name_H-M   'P 1'
#
loop_
_entity.id
_entity.type
_entity.pdbx_description
1 polymer ?
#
loop_
_entity_poly.entity_id
_entity_poly.type
_entity_poly.pdbx_seq_one_letter_code
_entity_poly.pdbx_strand_id
1 'polypeptide(L)'
;MSLGLARRKELQKRRSQRFWTLIKFILFLATIIGSSYFAFDTGQEIALNSIVYNADKFNQQTTELKKMRLELGNAEAALDKIQKLLPNSGIQNLLLVINQKAADGIKTERMMTLITGLSKDGQCSEQSVSKRFVISTPVSQQTDGAASFYRGLITVTGKGSPTLNEDGNPEAWFDPTKQVTASFTLPGGETHKATGILPLYHSVVIKNKEYRFAIVSGRRSFADITVRSCNL
;
A
#
# COMPACT_ATOMS: atom_id res chain seq x y z
N MET A 1 -16.49 -48.49 113.14
CA MET A 1 -17.05 -47.24 112.54
C MET A 1 -16.20 -46.82 111.34
N SER A 2 -16.60 -47.07 110.09
CA SER A 2 -15.95 -46.43 108.92
C SER A 2 -16.76 -46.40 107.60
N LEU A 3 -18.00 -46.89 107.58
CA LEU A 3 -18.79 -47.07 106.34
C LEU A 3 -19.30 -45.74 105.70
N GLY A 4 -19.21 -44.61 106.39
CA GLY A 4 -19.66 -43.31 105.87
C GLY A 4 -18.69 -42.62 104.90
N LEU A 5 -17.39 -42.91 105.00
CA LEU A 5 -16.36 -42.24 104.18
C LEU A 5 -16.30 -42.77 102.74
N ALA A 6 -16.60 -44.06 102.54
CA ALA A 6 -16.61 -44.67 101.21
C ALA A 6 -17.75 -44.11 100.33
N ARG A 7 -18.95 -43.97 100.89
CA ARG A 7 -20.14 -43.47 100.18
C ARG A 7 -20.04 -41.99 99.79
N ARG A 8 -19.37 -41.16 100.61
CA ARG A 8 -19.05 -39.75 100.25
C ARG A 8 -18.04 -39.68 99.10
N LYS A 9 -17.01 -40.52 99.09
CA LYS A 9 -16.01 -40.56 98.00
C LYS A 9 -16.61 -40.97 96.66
N GLU A 10 -17.58 -41.90 96.63
CA GLU A 10 -18.25 -42.31 95.38
C GLU A 10 -19.15 -41.23 94.78
N LEU A 11 -19.92 -40.52 95.61
CA LEU A 11 -20.73 -39.38 95.14
C LEU A 11 -19.85 -38.23 94.64
N GLN A 12 -18.71 -38.00 95.30
CA GLN A 12 -17.74 -36.99 94.89
C GLN A 12 -17.05 -37.38 93.57
N LYS A 13 -16.74 -38.67 93.36
CA LYS A 13 -16.20 -39.19 92.10
C LYS A 13 -17.19 -39.10 90.94
N ARG A 14 -18.48 -39.39 91.17
CA ARG A 14 -19.53 -39.21 90.14
C ARG A 14 -19.77 -37.75 89.79
N ARG A 15 -19.72 -36.84 90.78
CA ARG A 15 -19.81 -35.39 90.54
C ARG A 15 -18.60 -34.87 89.78
N SER A 16 -17.38 -35.26 90.18
CA SER A 16 -16.16 -34.83 89.48
C SER A 16 -16.11 -35.36 88.05
N GLN A 17 -16.58 -36.59 87.81
CA GLN A 17 -16.70 -37.16 86.46
C GLN A 17 -17.68 -36.37 85.59
N ARG A 18 -18.87 -36.04 86.11
CA ARG A 18 -19.85 -35.21 85.38
C ARG A 18 -19.35 -33.80 85.09
N PHE A 19 -18.64 -33.19 86.04
CA PHE A 19 -18.01 -31.89 85.84
C PHE A 19 -16.91 -31.95 84.79
N TRP A 20 -16.08 -32.99 84.80
CA TRP A 20 -15.05 -33.21 83.79
C TRP A 20 -15.62 -33.47 82.39
N THR A 21 -16.74 -34.18 82.27
CA THR A 21 -17.41 -34.37 80.97
C THR A 21 -18.02 -33.07 80.46
N LEU A 22 -18.59 -32.22 81.34
CA LEU A 22 -19.12 -30.91 80.96
C LEU A 22 -18.01 -29.96 80.49
N ILE A 23 -16.89 -29.92 81.21
CA ILE A 23 -15.72 -29.12 80.81
C ILE A 23 -15.21 -29.56 79.43
N LYS A 24 -15.09 -30.87 79.19
CA LYS A 24 -14.72 -31.41 77.87
C LYS A 24 -15.70 -30.99 76.77
N PHE A 25 -17.01 -31.04 77.04
CA PHE A 25 -18.04 -30.61 76.09
C PHE A 25 -17.96 -29.12 75.76
N ILE A 26 -17.78 -28.27 76.78
CA ILE A 26 -17.63 -26.81 76.59
C ILE A 26 -16.38 -26.51 75.77
N LEU A 27 -15.27 -27.18 76.07
CA LEU A 27 -14.01 -27.00 75.34
C LEU A 27 -14.16 -27.41 73.86
N PHE A 28 -14.86 -28.51 73.60
CA PHE A 28 -15.19 -28.95 72.24
C PHE A 28 -16.12 -27.96 71.50
N LEU A 29 -17.10 -27.39 72.19
CA LEU A 29 -17.98 -26.38 71.60
C LEU A 29 -17.21 -25.09 71.27
N ALA A 30 -16.29 -24.69 72.16
CA ALA A 30 -15.45 -23.51 71.97
C ALA A 30 -14.52 -23.67 70.76
N THR A 31 -13.97 -24.86 70.51
CA THR A 31 -13.15 -25.10 69.31
C THR A 31 -13.96 -25.01 68.03
N ILE A 32 -15.21 -25.50 68.02
CA ILE A 32 -16.10 -25.40 66.84
C ILE A 32 -16.50 -23.95 66.57
N ILE A 33 -16.83 -23.19 67.62
CA ILE A 33 -17.23 -21.78 67.46
C ILE A 33 -16.02 -20.95 66.98
N GLY A 34 -14.84 -21.18 67.57
CA GLY A 34 -13.61 -20.51 67.16
C GLY A 34 -13.23 -20.77 65.70
N SER A 35 -13.31 -22.02 65.25
CA SER A 35 -13.01 -22.37 63.85
C SER A 35 -14.05 -21.80 62.88
N SER A 36 -15.34 -21.78 63.27
CA SER A 36 -16.42 -21.22 62.45
C SER A 36 -16.28 -19.71 62.25
N TYR A 37 -15.91 -18.99 63.31
CA TYR A 37 -15.68 -17.54 63.24
C TYR A 37 -14.51 -17.20 62.32
N PHE A 38 -13.39 -17.94 62.46
CA PHE A 38 -12.21 -17.73 61.63
C PHE A 38 -12.47 -18.06 60.14
N ALA A 39 -13.27 -19.09 59.86
CA ALA A 39 -13.67 -19.46 58.50
C ALA A 39 -14.59 -18.41 57.85
N PHE A 40 -15.43 -17.73 58.63
CA PHE A 40 -16.35 -16.72 58.09
C PHE A 40 -15.61 -15.43 57.68
N ASP A 41 -14.66 -14.98 58.50
CA ASP A 41 -13.84 -13.79 58.23
C ASP A 41 -12.95 -13.99 56.99
N THR A 42 -12.24 -15.11 56.95
CA THR A 42 -11.41 -15.49 55.79
C THR A 42 -12.23 -15.73 54.53
N GLY A 43 -13.45 -16.26 54.66
CA GLY A 43 -14.36 -16.51 53.53
C GLY A 43 -14.83 -15.23 52.85
N GLN A 44 -15.10 -14.15 53.60
CA GLN A 44 -15.56 -12.89 53.02
C GLN A 44 -14.46 -12.20 52.20
N GLU A 45 -13.22 -12.20 52.67
CA GLU A 45 -12.11 -11.56 51.97
C GLU A 45 -11.78 -12.26 50.64
N ILE A 46 -11.81 -13.60 50.63
CA ILE A 46 -11.60 -14.39 49.41
C ILE A 46 -12.74 -14.16 48.41
N ALA A 47 -14.00 -14.08 48.90
CA ALA A 47 -15.15 -13.83 48.05
C ALA A 47 -15.06 -12.46 47.35
N LEU A 48 -14.71 -11.40 48.10
CA LEU A 48 -14.56 -10.04 47.54
C LEU A 48 -13.44 -9.97 46.49
N ASN A 49 -12.27 -10.54 46.78
CA ASN A 49 -11.15 -10.56 45.83
C ASN A 49 -11.50 -11.32 44.54
N SER A 50 -12.24 -12.43 44.64
CA SER A 50 -12.68 -13.17 43.46
C SER A 50 -13.65 -12.36 42.58
N ILE A 51 -14.53 -11.57 43.18
CA ILE A 51 -15.47 -10.70 42.44
C ILE A 51 -14.70 -9.60 41.72
N VAL A 52 -13.77 -8.92 42.40
CA VAL A 52 -12.95 -7.87 41.79
C VAL A 52 -12.08 -8.43 40.66
N TYR A 53 -11.43 -9.58 40.89
CA TYR A 53 -10.63 -10.26 39.88
C TYR A 53 -11.45 -10.65 38.65
N ASN A 54 -12.63 -11.25 38.86
CA ASN A 54 -13.51 -11.66 37.76
C ASN A 54 -14.08 -10.45 37.02
N ALA A 55 -14.41 -9.36 37.73
CA ALA A 55 -14.86 -8.12 37.13
C ALA A 55 -13.76 -7.48 36.28
N ASP A 56 -12.51 -7.46 36.75
CA ASP A 56 -11.37 -6.97 35.97
C ASP A 56 -11.13 -7.82 34.72
N LYS A 57 -11.15 -9.15 34.87
CA LYS A 57 -11.05 -10.07 33.72
C LYS A 57 -12.16 -9.87 32.70
N PHE A 58 -13.39 -9.67 33.16
CA PHE A 58 -14.53 -9.39 32.28
C PHE A 58 -14.37 -8.03 31.57
N ASN A 59 -13.91 -7.01 32.28
CA ASN A 59 -13.62 -5.70 31.69
C ASN A 59 -12.48 -5.75 30.68
N GLN A 60 -11.43 -6.53 30.94
CA GLN A 60 -10.35 -6.77 29.99
C GLN A 60 -10.88 -7.44 28.72
N GLN A 61 -11.60 -8.55 28.86
CA GLN A 61 -12.17 -9.28 27.73
C GLN A 61 -13.14 -8.43 26.91
N THR A 62 -14.01 -7.65 27.56
CA THR A 62 -14.93 -6.76 26.85
C THR A 62 -14.20 -5.63 26.13
N THR A 63 -13.09 -5.14 26.68
CA THR A 63 -12.24 -4.13 26.04
C THR A 63 -11.51 -4.71 24.83
N GLU A 64 -10.94 -5.92 24.94
CA GLU A 64 -10.33 -6.63 23.82
C GLU A 64 -11.34 -6.91 22.70
N LEU A 65 -12.54 -7.38 23.03
CA LEU A 65 -13.60 -7.60 22.05
C LEU A 65 -14.02 -6.30 21.35
N LYS A 66 -14.15 -5.20 22.10
CA LYS A 66 -14.44 -3.88 21.52
C LYS A 66 -13.32 -3.45 20.57
N LYS A 67 -12.05 -3.66 20.95
CA LYS A 67 -10.89 -3.33 20.12
C LYS A 67 -10.88 -4.17 18.83
N MET A 68 -11.07 -5.49 18.93
CA MET A 68 -11.15 -6.36 17.75
C MET A 68 -12.31 -5.99 16.83
N ARG A 69 -13.49 -5.65 17.39
CA ARG A 69 -14.63 -5.18 16.58
C ARG A 69 -14.35 -3.86 15.87
N LEU A 70 -13.64 -2.94 16.53
CA LEU A 70 -13.21 -1.68 15.90
C LEU A 70 -12.20 -1.94 14.78
N GLU A 71 -11.22 -2.82 15.00
CA GLU A 71 -10.24 -3.22 13.99
C GLU A 71 -10.90 -3.89 12.79
N LEU A 72 -11.84 -4.81 13.02
CA LEU A 72 -12.62 -5.46 11.97
C LEU A 72 -13.51 -4.47 11.23
N GLY A 73 -14.24 -3.61 11.94
CA GLY A 73 -15.11 -2.60 11.30
C GLY A 73 -14.32 -1.58 10.47
N ASN A 74 -13.14 -1.17 10.95
CA ASN A 74 -12.25 -0.31 10.18
C ASN A 74 -11.68 -1.02 8.95
N ALA A 75 -11.32 -2.30 9.06
CA ALA A 75 -10.86 -3.11 7.94
C ALA A 75 -11.96 -3.33 6.89
N GLU A 76 -13.17 -3.67 7.31
CA GLU A 76 -14.34 -3.81 6.44
C GLU A 76 -14.67 -2.49 5.73
N ALA A 77 -14.67 -1.37 6.44
CA ALA A 77 -14.91 -0.06 5.84
C ALA A 77 -13.82 0.33 4.83
N ALA A 78 -12.55 -0.01 5.11
CA ALA A 78 -11.45 0.20 4.19
C ALA A 78 -11.60 -0.68 2.93
N LEU A 79 -11.98 -1.94 3.09
CA LEU A 79 -12.23 -2.86 1.99
C LEU A 79 -13.43 -2.41 1.13
N ASP A 80 -14.56 -2.03 1.75
CA ASP A 80 -15.72 -1.51 1.04
C ASP A 80 -15.39 -0.25 0.23
N LYS A 81 -14.58 0.65 0.81
CA LYS A 81 -14.09 1.84 0.10
C LYS A 81 -13.24 1.47 -1.11
N ILE A 82 -12.33 0.51 -0.99
CA ILE A 82 -11.51 0.03 -2.11
C ILE A 82 -12.38 -0.67 -3.17
N GLN A 83 -13.35 -1.48 -2.75
CA GLN A 83 -14.25 -2.21 -3.65
C GLN A 83 -15.15 -1.26 -4.45
N LYS A 84 -15.66 -0.19 -3.83
CA LYS A 84 -16.38 0.90 -4.52
C LYS A 84 -15.52 1.64 -5.54
N LEU A 85 -14.22 1.75 -5.29
CA LEU A 85 -13.26 2.37 -6.23
C LEU A 85 -12.82 1.40 -7.35
N LEU A 86 -13.03 0.09 -7.19
CA LEU A 86 -12.67 -0.96 -8.15
C LEU A 86 -13.88 -1.80 -8.61
N PRO A 87 -14.95 -1.19 -9.17
CA PRO A 87 -16.19 -1.88 -9.49
C PRO A 87 -16.08 -2.83 -10.70
N ASN A 88 -15.01 -2.75 -11.49
CA ASN A 88 -14.86 -3.49 -12.75
C ASN A 88 -13.72 -4.53 -12.65
N SER A 89 -14.00 -5.77 -13.06
CA SER A 89 -13.01 -6.87 -13.13
C SER A 89 -11.80 -6.54 -14.00
N GLY A 90 -11.97 -5.69 -15.03
CA GLY A 90 -10.86 -5.20 -15.86
C GLY A 90 -9.84 -4.37 -15.08
N ILE A 91 -10.29 -3.52 -14.14
CA ILE A 91 -9.39 -2.68 -13.33
C ILE A 91 -8.66 -3.55 -12.29
N GLN A 92 -9.33 -4.56 -11.74
CA GLN A 92 -8.72 -5.52 -10.81
C GLN A 92 -7.58 -6.30 -11.49
N ASN A 93 -7.82 -6.79 -12.71
CA ASN A 93 -6.79 -7.47 -13.49
C ASN A 93 -5.60 -6.55 -13.82
N LEU A 94 -5.86 -5.29 -14.15
CA LEU A 94 -4.80 -4.31 -14.39
C LEU A 94 -3.94 -4.09 -13.13
N LEU A 95 -4.56 -3.99 -11.95
CA LEU A 95 -3.84 -3.81 -10.68
C LEU A 95 -2.93 -5.02 -10.37
N LEU A 96 -3.38 -6.24 -10.67
CA LEU A 96 -2.54 -7.45 -10.55
C LEU A 96 -1.29 -7.36 -11.44
N VAL A 97 -1.45 -6.91 -12.69
CA VAL A 97 -0.33 -6.74 -13.62
C VAL A 97 0.62 -5.63 -13.16
N ILE A 98 0.10 -4.50 -12.68
CA ILE A 98 0.92 -3.40 -12.13
C ILE A 98 1.74 -3.90 -10.94
N ASN A 99 1.12 -4.62 -9.99
CA ASN A 99 1.81 -5.17 -8.83
C ASN A 99 2.89 -6.19 -9.21
N GLN A 100 2.62 -7.05 -10.19
CA GLN A 100 3.60 -8.00 -10.71
C GLN A 100 4.80 -7.26 -11.33
N LYS A 101 4.56 -6.22 -12.13
CA LYS A 101 5.64 -5.43 -12.75
C LYS A 101 6.43 -4.59 -11.76
N ALA A 102 5.80 -4.15 -10.67
CA ALA A 102 6.50 -3.52 -9.56
C ALA A 102 7.42 -4.53 -8.84
N ALA A 103 6.96 -5.77 -8.62
CA ALA A 103 7.77 -6.84 -8.05
C ALA A 103 8.95 -7.25 -8.96
N ASP A 104 8.77 -7.16 -10.28
CA ASP A 104 9.84 -7.33 -11.28
C ASP A 104 10.90 -6.19 -11.25
N GLY A 105 10.75 -5.19 -10.37
CA GLY A 105 11.70 -4.09 -10.17
C GLY A 105 11.50 -2.90 -11.10
N ILE A 106 10.38 -2.82 -11.82
CA ILE A 106 10.07 -1.65 -12.65
C ILE A 106 9.63 -0.48 -11.75
N LYS A 107 10.33 0.65 -11.86
CA LYS A 107 10.01 1.88 -11.12
C LYS A 107 8.60 2.39 -11.44
N THR A 108 7.84 2.74 -10.41
CA THR A 108 6.45 3.22 -10.50
C THR A 108 6.31 4.47 -11.37
N GLU A 109 7.31 5.36 -11.34
CA GLU A 109 7.31 6.60 -12.13
C GLU A 109 7.29 6.30 -13.63
N ARG A 110 8.02 5.28 -14.06
CA ARG A 110 8.06 4.86 -15.47
C ARG A 110 6.71 4.30 -15.92
N MET A 111 6.06 3.51 -15.07
CA MET A 111 4.72 2.97 -15.36
C MET A 111 3.67 4.08 -15.43
N MET A 112 3.76 5.07 -14.54
CA MET A 112 2.88 6.24 -14.54
C MET A 112 2.99 7.02 -15.86
N THR A 113 4.21 7.33 -16.31
CA THR A 113 4.44 8.02 -17.60
C THR A 113 3.87 7.26 -18.80
N LEU A 114 3.95 5.93 -18.78
CA LEU A 114 3.39 5.10 -19.84
C LEU A 114 1.86 5.12 -19.82
N ILE A 115 1.25 4.97 -18.63
CA ILE A 115 -0.21 4.96 -18.47
C ILE A 115 -0.81 6.34 -18.79
N THR A 116 -0.17 7.43 -18.40
CA THR A 116 -0.64 8.78 -18.74
C THR A 116 -0.47 9.10 -20.23
N GLY A 117 0.47 8.45 -20.91
CA GLY A 117 0.58 8.47 -22.36
C GLY A 117 -0.51 7.68 -23.09
N LEU A 118 -1.22 6.78 -22.40
CA LEU A 118 -2.38 6.09 -22.96
C LEU A 118 -3.55 7.07 -23.01
N SER A 119 -3.93 7.43 -24.22
CA SER A 119 -5.16 8.17 -24.49
C SER A 119 -6.23 7.19 -24.98
N LYS A 120 -7.49 7.48 -24.66
CA LYS A 120 -8.64 6.78 -25.23
C LYS A 120 -8.42 6.67 -26.74
N ASP A 121 -8.56 5.47 -27.28
CA ASP A 121 -8.60 5.27 -28.73
C ASP A 121 -9.78 6.11 -29.25
N GLY A 122 -9.52 7.37 -29.60
CA GLY A 122 -10.21 8.00 -30.71
C GLY A 122 -10.02 7.06 -31.90
N GLN A 123 -10.90 7.12 -32.89
CA GLN A 123 -10.70 6.40 -34.15
C GLN A 123 -9.42 6.95 -34.81
N CYS A 124 -8.28 6.43 -34.37
CA CYS A 124 -6.97 6.78 -34.85
C CYS A 124 -6.75 5.94 -36.08
N SER A 125 -6.38 6.58 -37.18
CA SER A 125 -5.99 5.87 -38.38
C SER A 125 -4.88 4.87 -38.09
N GLU A 126 -4.73 3.89 -38.98
CA GLU A 126 -3.54 3.07 -38.99
C GLU A 126 -2.28 3.95 -39.03
N GLN A 127 -1.23 3.47 -38.40
CA GLN A 127 0.03 4.18 -38.30
C GLN A 127 0.64 4.36 -39.68
N SER A 128 0.99 5.59 -40.02
CA SER A 128 1.57 5.90 -41.33
C SER A 128 2.86 5.13 -41.54
N VAL A 129 3.22 4.86 -42.80
CA VAL A 129 4.56 4.39 -43.17
C VAL A 129 5.63 5.29 -42.53
N SER A 130 6.58 4.66 -41.84
CA SER A 130 7.70 5.37 -41.20
C SER A 130 8.49 6.18 -42.22
N LYS A 131 8.72 7.45 -41.91
CA LYS A 131 9.60 8.33 -42.71
C LYS A 131 10.89 8.55 -41.95
N ARG A 132 12.00 8.54 -42.68
CA ARG A 132 13.32 8.87 -42.14
C ARG A 132 13.64 10.33 -42.39
N PHE A 133 14.28 10.99 -41.44
CA PHE A 133 14.86 12.32 -41.60
C PHE A 133 16.16 12.42 -40.83
N VAL A 134 17.02 13.35 -41.25
CA VAL A 134 18.33 13.58 -40.64
C VAL A 134 18.17 14.49 -39.42
N ILE A 135 18.79 14.11 -38.31
CA ILE A 135 18.94 15.01 -37.16
C ILE A 135 20.22 15.81 -37.37
N SER A 136 20.08 17.11 -37.58
CA SER A 136 21.21 18.01 -37.78
C SER A 136 21.97 18.23 -36.49
N THR A 137 23.30 18.19 -36.57
CA THR A 137 24.21 18.61 -35.50
C THR A 137 24.92 19.90 -35.89
N PRO A 138 25.49 20.67 -34.94
CA PRO A 138 26.24 21.89 -35.25
C PRO A 138 27.44 21.69 -36.20
N VAL A 139 27.94 20.46 -36.32
CA VAL A 139 29.10 20.10 -37.15
C VAL A 139 28.71 19.38 -38.45
N SER A 140 27.42 19.08 -38.63
CA SER A 140 26.91 18.52 -39.88
C SER A 140 26.88 19.60 -40.97
N GLN A 141 27.51 19.32 -42.11
CA GLN A 141 27.40 20.16 -43.32
C GLN A 141 26.14 19.86 -44.15
N GLN A 142 25.34 18.87 -43.74
CA GLN A 142 24.17 18.43 -44.47
C GLN A 142 22.98 19.37 -44.20
N THR A 143 22.27 19.79 -45.24
CA THR A 143 21.06 20.62 -45.13
C THR A 143 20.02 19.94 -44.23
N ASP A 144 19.34 20.72 -43.39
CA ASP A 144 18.35 20.22 -42.42
C ASP A 144 17.41 19.20 -43.05
N GLY A 145 17.52 17.94 -42.62
CA GLY A 145 16.65 16.87 -43.07
C GLY A 145 15.24 17.07 -42.54
N ALA A 146 14.25 17.08 -43.43
CA ALA A 146 12.86 17.28 -43.08
C ALA A 146 12.00 16.07 -43.47
N ALA A 147 11.07 15.68 -42.59
CA ALA A 147 10.00 14.74 -42.89
C ALA A 147 8.67 15.49 -43.00
N SER A 148 8.03 15.45 -44.17
CA SER A 148 6.73 16.08 -44.39
C SER A 148 5.61 15.05 -44.41
N PHE A 149 4.52 15.32 -43.69
CA PHE A 149 3.34 14.45 -43.57
C PHE A 149 2.10 15.12 -44.18
N TYR A 150 1.13 14.30 -44.61
CA TYR A 150 -0.15 14.75 -45.19
C TYR A 150 0.01 15.81 -46.30
N ARG A 151 0.87 15.51 -47.29
CA ARG A 151 1.20 16.41 -48.43
C ARG A 151 1.73 17.79 -48.00
N GLY A 152 2.54 17.84 -46.94
CA GLY A 152 3.19 19.07 -46.48
C GLY A 152 2.40 19.84 -45.42
N LEU A 153 1.33 19.24 -44.87
CA LEU A 153 0.58 19.84 -43.77
C LEU A 153 1.45 20.02 -42.52
N ILE A 154 2.29 19.04 -42.20
CA ILE A 154 3.19 19.09 -41.05
C ILE A 154 4.58 18.71 -41.52
N THR A 155 5.55 19.60 -41.31
CA THR A 155 6.96 19.36 -41.61
C THR A 155 7.74 19.25 -40.32
N VAL A 156 8.48 18.17 -40.18
CA VAL A 156 9.26 17.87 -38.98
C VAL A 156 10.74 17.95 -39.29
N THR A 157 11.48 18.71 -38.49
CA THR A 157 12.94 18.81 -38.53
C THR A 157 13.53 18.47 -37.16
N GLY A 158 14.79 18.04 -37.12
CA GLY A 158 15.44 17.60 -35.89
C GLY A 158 16.81 18.24 -35.71
N LYS A 159 17.10 18.67 -34.49
CA LYS A 159 18.42 19.14 -34.06
C LYS A 159 18.89 18.37 -32.85
N GLY A 160 20.14 17.95 -32.84
CA GLY A 160 20.71 17.14 -31.76
C GLY A 160 22.18 17.45 -31.50
N SER A 161 22.68 16.93 -30.39
CA SER A 161 24.09 17.03 -30.04
C SER A 161 24.93 15.99 -30.78
N PRO A 162 26.15 16.32 -31.23
CA PRO A 162 27.01 15.38 -31.91
C PRO A 162 27.54 14.30 -30.97
N THR A 163 27.80 13.12 -31.53
CA THR A 163 28.67 12.11 -30.91
C THR A 163 30.11 12.61 -30.92
N LEU A 164 30.92 12.17 -29.96
CA LEU A 164 32.35 12.47 -29.90
C LEU A 164 33.14 11.21 -30.26
N ASN A 165 34.21 11.37 -31.04
CA ASN A 165 35.14 10.28 -31.35
C ASN A 165 36.09 9.99 -30.16
N GLU A 166 37.01 9.02 -30.32
CA GLU A 166 38.00 8.66 -29.29
C GLU A 166 38.93 9.83 -28.90
N ASP A 167 39.17 10.77 -29.81
CA ASP A 167 39.97 11.98 -29.57
C ASP A 167 39.16 13.14 -28.95
N GLY A 168 37.86 12.93 -28.68
CA GLY A 168 36.95 13.95 -28.16
C GLY A 168 36.43 14.95 -29.20
N ASN A 169 36.69 14.73 -30.49
CA ASN A 169 36.24 15.57 -31.58
C ASN A 169 34.78 15.27 -31.97
N PRO A 170 33.96 16.30 -32.27
CA PRO A 170 32.57 16.12 -32.65
C PRO A 170 32.41 15.52 -34.04
N GLU A 171 31.52 14.54 -34.14
CA GLU A 171 31.23 13.83 -35.37
C GLU A 171 29.93 14.33 -36.02
N ALA A 172 29.77 14.11 -37.33
CA ALA A 172 28.64 14.62 -38.11
C ALA A 172 27.28 13.95 -37.79
N TRP A 173 27.26 12.92 -36.94
CA TRP A 173 26.05 12.25 -36.47
C TRP A 173 25.69 12.64 -35.04
N PHE A 174 24.39 12.59 -34.75
CA PHE A 174 23.88 12.89 -33.42
C PHE A 174 24.07 11.70 -32.47
N ASP A 175 24.17 12.03 -31.18
CA ASP A 175 24.18 11.07 -30.08
C ASP A 175 22.74 10.80 -29.59
N PRO A 176 22.21 9.59 -29.74
CA PRO A 176 20.84 9.26 -29.34
C PRO A 176 20.63 9.25 -27.82
N THR A 177 21.71 9.24 -27.02
CA THR A 177 21.64 9.32 -25.56
C THR A 177 21.53 10.75 -25.05
N LYS A 178 21.79 11.74 -25.92
CA LYS A 178 21.67 13.17 -25.61
C LYS A 178 20.31 13.71 -26.04
N GLN A 179 20.02 14.93 -25.59
CA GLN A 179 18.77 15.59 -25.94
C GLN A 179 18.70 15.90 -27.43
N VAL A 180 17.56 15.57 -28.02
CA VAL A 180 17.16 15.92 -29.38
C VAL A 180 15.97 16.85 -29.30
N THR A 181 15.97 17.89 -30.14
CA THR A 181 14.84 18.81 -30.31
C THR A 181 14.22 18.58 -31.68
N ALA A 182 12.98 18.11 -31.70
CA ALA A 182 12.15 18.01 -32.89
C ALA A 182 11.28 19.27 -33.02
N SER A 183 11.28 19.90 -34.19
CA SER A 183 10.43 21.05 -34.53
C SER A 183 9.36 20.64 -35.53
N PHE A 184 8.10 20.89 -35.18
CA PHE A 184 6.91 20.57 -35.97
C PHE A 184 6.32 21.86 -36.53
N THR A 185 6.53 22.12 -37.81
CA THR A 185 6.04 23.32 -38.49
C THR A 185 4.71 23.03 -39.18
N LEU A 186 3.70 23.84 -38.86
CA LEU A 186 2.33 23.77 -39.37
C LEU A 186 2.12 24.70 -40.58
N PRO A 187 1.00 24.56 -41.31
CA PRO A 187 0.63 25.50 -42.35
C PRO A 187 0.34 26.86 -41.72
N GLY A 188 1.04 27.90 -42.17
CA GLY A 188 0.98 29.23 -41.56
C GLY A 188 2.23 29.61 -40.76
N GLY A 189 3.21 28.71 -40.62
CA GLY A 189 4.52 29.00 -40.04
C GLY A 189 4.60 28.81 -38.52
N GLU A 190 3.48 28.49 -37.86
CA GLU A 190 3.48 28.09 -36.45
C GLU A 190 4.37 26.84 -36.26
N THR A 191 5.21 26.86 -35.23
CA THR A 191 6.15 25.77 -34.95
C THR A 191 6.08 25.35 -33.49
N HIS A 192 5.79 24.08 -33.25
CA HIS A 192 5.90 23.47 -31.92
C HIS A 192 7.22 22.73 -31.78
N LYS A 193 7.78 22.70 -30.57
CA LYS A 193 9.04 22.01 -30.30
C LYS A 193 8.83 20.95 -29.23
N ALA A 194 9.41 19.77 -29.45
CA ALA A 194 9.52 18.71 -28.47
C ALA A 194 11.01 18.43 -28.22
N THR A 195 11.43 18.55 -26.98
CA THR A 195 12.83 18.34 -26.58
C THR A 195 12.91 17.23 -25.53
N GLY A 196 13.84 16.32 -25.70
CA GLY A 196 14.08 15.23 -24.76
C GLY A 196 15.03 14.18 -25.34
N ILE A 197 15.20 13.08 -24.63
CA ILE A 197 15.98 11.92 -25.12
C ILE A 197 15.02 11.03 -25.93
N LEU A 198 15.49 10.45 -27.03
CA LEU A 198 14.69 9.54 -27.84
C LEU A 198 14.32 8.27 -27.03
N PRO A 199 13.12 7.68 -27.23
CA PRO A 199 12.08 8.08 -28.17
C PRO A 199 11.28 9.32 -27.72
N LEU A 200 10.93 10.18 -28.68
CA LEU A 200 10.12 11.38 -28.44
C LEU A 200 8.69 11.17 -28.91
N TYR A 201 7.74 11.58 -28.07
CA TYR A 201 6.32 11.59 -28.38
C TYR A 201 5.79 13.03 -28.35
N HIS A 202 5.05 13.42 -29.38
CA HIS A 202 4.46 14.75 -29.45
C HIS A 202 3.14 14.72 -30.21
N SER A 203 2.17 15.51 -29.77
CA SER A 203 0.86 15.62 -30.40
C SER A 203 0.62 17.05 -30.88
N VAL A 204 0.15 17.18 -32.12
CA VAL A 204 -0.24 18.47 -32.69
C VAL A 204 -1.73 18.40 -33.04
N VAL A 205 -2.51 19.38 -32.58
CA VAL A 205 -3.94 19.47 -32.91
C VAL A 205 -4.13 20.47 -34.03
N ILE A 206 -4.74 20.05 -35.13
CA ILE A 206 -5.08 20.92 -36.26
C ILE A 206 -6.58 20.78 -36.53
N LYS A 207 -7.32 21.88 -36.36
CA LYS A 207 -8.79 21.91 -36.45
C LYS A 207 -9.40 20.92 -35.45
N ASN A 208 -9.99 19.81 -35.94
CA ASN A 208 -10.66 18.79 -35.13
C ASN A 208 -9.96 17.41 -35.21
N LYS A 209 -8.66 17.41 -35.53
CA LYS A 209 -7.83 16.20 -35.61
C LYS A 209 -6.57 16.37 -34.81
N GLU A 210 -6.22 15.35 -34.05
CA GLU A 210 -4.96 15.23 -33.33
C GLU A 210 -4.00 14.36 -34.15
N TYR A 211 -2.79 14.85 -34.38
CA TYR A 211 -1.72 14.11 -35.03
C TYR A 211 -0.67 13.76 -33.98
N ARG A 212 -0.53 12.46 -33.70
CA ARG A 212 0.42 11.93 -32.71
C ARG A 212 1.64 11.42 -33.43
N PHE A 213 2.77 12.00 -33.09
CA PHE A 213 4.08 11.66 -33.64
C PHE A 213 4.87 10.84 -32.64
N ALA A 214 5.52 9.79 -33.14
CA ALA A 214 6.52 9.03 -32.41
C ALA A 214 7.82 9.05 -33.21
N ILE A 215 8.88 9.56 -32.59
CA ILE A 215 10.23 9.65 -33.16
C ILE A 215 11.13 8.70 -32.39
N VAL A 216 11.77 7.79 -33.11
CA VAL A 216 12.69 6.81 -32.57
C VAL A 216 14.06 6.95 -33.23
N SER A 217 15.11 6.53 -32.53
CA SER A 217 16.45 6.50 -33.11
C SER A 217 16.49 5.50 -34.26
N GLY A 218 16.95 5.95 -35.43
CA GLY A 218 17.17 5.11 -36.60
C GLY A 218 18.64 4.73 -36.74
N ARG A 219 19.08 4.59 -38.00
CA ARG A 219 20.51 4.43 -38.35
C ARG A 219 21.29 5.71 -38.05
N ARG A 220 22.62 5.63 -38.03
CA ARG A 220 23.54 6.77 -37.82
C ARG A 220 23.08 8.03 -38.57
N SER A 221 22.94 9.15 -37.86
CA SER A 221 22.40 10.45 -38.33
C SER A 221 20.90 10.52 -38.64
N PHE A 222 20.16 9.41 -38.65
CA PHE A 222 18.74 9.36 -38.99
C PHE A 222 17.88 9.05 -37.77
N ALA A 223 16.70 9.67 -37.74
CA ALA A 223 15.59 9.27 -36.91
C ALA A 223 14.42 8.82 -37.77
N ASP A 224 13.70 7.83 -37.26
CA ASP A 224 12.48 7.33 -37.87
C ASP A 224 11.29 7.97 -37.16
N ILE A 225 10.39 8.54 -37.95
CA ILE A 225 9.18 9.21 -37.46
C ILE A 225 7.95 8.57 -38.06
N THR A 226 6.99 8.28 -37.20
CA THR A 226 5.67 7.78 -37.55
C THR A 226 4.60 8.75 -37.05
N VAL A 227 3.47 8.82 -37.76
CA VAL A 227 2.32 9.63 -37.34
C VAL A 227 1.05 8.80 -37.34
N ARG A 228 0.18 9.07 -36.36
CA ARG A 228 -1.20 8.58 -36.33
C ARG A 228 -2.13 9.79 -36.24
N SER A 229 -3.18 9.83 -37.06
CA SER A 229 -4.21 10.86 -36.96
C SER A 229 -5.40 10.30 -36.19
N CYS A 230 -5.80 10.99 -35.13
CA CYS A 230 -6.93 10.65 -34.29
C CYS A 230 -8.01 11.74 -34.44
N ASN A 231 -9.27 11.32 -34.56
CA ASN A 231 -10.39 12.24 -34.43
C ASN A 231 -10.56 12.61 -32.95
N LEU A 232 -10.74 13.90 -32.68
CA LEU A 232 -11.05 14.47 -31.36
C LEU A 232 -12.55 14.37 -31.07
#